data_AF-A0A9D6DXW5-F1
#
_entry.id   AF-A0A9D6DXW5-F1
#
_cell.length_a   1.000
_cell.length_b   1.000
_cell.length_c   1.000
_cell.angle_alpha   90.00
_cell.angle_beta   90.00
_cell.angle_gamma   90.00
#
_symmetry.space_group_name_H-M   'P 1'
#
loop_
_entity.id
_entity.type
_entity.pdbx_description
1 polymer ?
#
loop_
_entity_poly.entity_id
_entity_poly.type
_entity_poly.pdbx_seq_one_letter_code
_entity_poly.pdbx_strand_id
1 'polypeptide(L)'
;MAEITFETTEINEPVQGFYGNPDGYYAVSTNGRIINIVRSASIQPEIRNHEDYVTYLWVEAQEGFFVFSQRVLNQRCEEWMVRRRITPSDKAEFFASHKDELIRSLTSEVTS
;
A
#
# COMPACT_ATOMS: atom_id res chain seq x y z
N MET A 1 -13.51 -11.87 20.44
CA MET A 1 -12.24 -11.46 19.80
C MET A 1 -12.03 -10.01 20.17
N ALA A 2 -10.83 -9.61 20.60
CA ALA A 2 -10.55 -8.21 20.85
C ALA A 2 -10.64 -7.44 19.53
N GLU A 3 -11.18 -6.23 19.57
CA GLU A 3 -11.20 -5.34 18.41
C GLU A 3 -9.77 -4.89 18.12
N ILE A 4 -9.27 -5.15 16.91
CA ILE A 4 -7.93 -4.72 16.50
C ILE A 4 -8.03 -3.25 16.10
N THR A 5 -7.44 -2.38 16.91
CA THR A 5 -7.27 -0.96 16.55
C THR A 5 -5.95 -0.78 15.78
N PHE A 6 -5.88 0.26 14.94
CA PHE A 6 -4.66 0.62 14.22
C PHE A 6 -4.50 2.13 14.07
N GLU A 7 -3.25 2.56 14.06
CA GLU A 7 -2.87 3.93 13.76
C GLU A 7 -2.38 4.05 12.32
N THR A 8 -2.71 5.18 11.68
CA THR A 8 -2.27 5.49 10.32
C THR A 8 -1.34 6.70 10.34
N THR A 9 -0.20 6.58 9.67
CA THR A 9 0.74 7.69 9.45
C THR A 9 0.87 7.94 7.96
N GLU A 10 0.57 9.16 7.53
CA GLU A 10 0.81 9.62 6.15
C GLU A 10 2.32 9.73 5.87
N ILE A 11 2.74 9.22 4.72
CA ILE A 11 4.13 9.25 4.25
C ILE A 11 4.23 10.08 2.97
N ASN A 12 3.40 9.78 1.97
CA ASN A 12 3.37 10.45 0.66
C ASN A 12 4.75 10.61 0.00
N GLU A 13 5.43 9.48 -0.18
CA GLU A 13 6.80 9.46 -0.70
C GLU A 13 6.90 8.60 -1.97
N PRO A 14 7.61 9.05 -3.02
CA PRO A 14 7.83 8.23 -4.19
C PRO A 14 8.73 7.01 -3.94
N VAL A 15 8.43 5.93 -4.65
CA VAL A 15 9.22 4.70 -4.69
C VAL A 15 10.19 4.79 -5.85
N GLN A 16 11.48 4.81 -5.54
CA GLN A 16 12.55 4.77 -6.54
C GLN A 16 12.54 3.44 -7.32
N GLY A 17 12.26 2.33 -6.63
CA GLY A 17 12.16 1.03 -7.28
C GLY A 17 11.77 -0.10 -6.34
N PHE A 18 11.36 -1.21 -6.95
CA PHE A 18 11.19 -2.50 -6.30
C PHE A 18 12.31 -3.43 -6.75
N TYR A 19 12.88 -4.16 -5.81
CA TYR A 19 14.03 -5.02 -6.03
C TYR A 19 13.79 -6.37 -5.36
N GLY A 20 14.57 -7.36 -5.79
CA GLY A 20 14.58 -8.69 -5.18
C GLY A 20 16.01 -9.18 -4.98
N ASN A 21 16.20 -9.97 -3.95
CA ASN A 21 17.43 -10.70 -3.67
C ASN A 21 17.06 -12.16 -3.24
N PRO A 22 18.03 -13.03 -2.97
CA PRO A 22 17.73 -14.40 -2.53
C PRO A 22 16.89 -14.50 -1.25
N ASP A 23 16.84 -13.45 -0.44
CA ASP A 23 16.14 -13.40 0.84
C ASP A 23 14.73 -12.79 0.74
N GLY A 24 14.35 -12.24 -0.42
CA GLY A 24 13.00 -11.74 -0.68
C GLY A 24 12.93 -10.49 -1.56
N TYR A 25 11.86 -9.72 -1.38
CA TYR A 25 11.58 -8.50 -2.13
C TYR A 25 11.60 -7.28 -1.21
N TYR A 26 12.00 -6.14 -1.75
CA TYR A 26 11.97 -4.88 -1.02
C TYR A 26 11.68 -3.71 -1.94
N ALA A 27 11.08 -2.65 -1.38
CA ALA A 27 10.95 -1.36 -2.05
C ALA A 27 11.98 -0.38 -1.49
N VAL A 28 12.53 0.47 -2.35
CA VAL A 28 13.37 1.60 -1.95
C VAL A 28 12.65 2.88 -2.33
N SER A 29 12.43 3.77 -1.37
CA SER A 29 11.86 5.08 -1.62
C SER A 29 12.94 6.11 -1.99
N THR A 30 12.53 7.27 -2.50
CA THR A 30 13.47 8.29 -2.97
C THR A 30 14.29 8.94 -1.85
N ASN A 31 13.88 8.86 -0.59
CA ASN A 31 14.71 9.24 0.56
C ASN A 31 15.66 8.14 1.07
N GLY A 32 15.67 6.97 0.41
CA GLY A 32 16.50 5.83 0.78
C GLY A 32 15.89 4.90 1.83
N ARG A 33 14.61 5.06 2.21
CA ARG A 33 13.93 4.09 3.08
C ARG A 33 13.78 2.76 2.35
N ILE A 34 14.22 1.70 3.01
CA ILE A 34 14.03 0.32 2.57
C ILE A 34 12.81 -0.25 3.28
N ILE A 35 11.91 -0.87 2.52
CA ILE A 35 10.70 -1.54 3.02
C ILE A 35 10.81 -3.02 2.63
N ASN A 36 11.11 -3.88 3.60
CA ASN A 36 11.36 -5.31 3.36
C ASN A 36 10.06 -6.09 3.29
N ILE A 37 9.60 -6.39 2.07
CA ILE A 37 8.27 -6.94 1.79
C ILE A 37 8.23 -8.43 2.18
N VAL A 38 7.30 -8.77 3.07
CA VAL A 38 6.98 -10.14 3.47
C VAL A 38 5.81 -10.67 2.66
N ARG A 39 4.75 -9.86 2.51
CA ARG A 39 3.56 -10.17 1.69
C ARG A 39 3.02 -8.93 1.03
N SER A 40 2.37 -9.12 -0.11
CA SER A 40 1.64 -8.04 -0.77
C SER A 40 0.36 -8.54 -1.41
N ALA A 41 -0.61 -7.64 -1.55
CA ALA A 41 -1.86 -7.88 -2.24
C ALA A 41 -2.24 -6.65 -3.05
N SER A 42 -2.48 -6.84 -4.36
CA SER A 42 -3.05 -5.80 -5.19
C SER A 42 -4.49 -5.51 -4.78
N ILE A 43 -4.80 -4.22 -4.79
CA ILE A 43 -6.11 -3.67 -4.52
C ILE A 43 -6.47 -2.78 -5.71
N GLN A 44 -7.56 -3.13 -6.40
CA GLN A 44 -8.09 -2.33 -7.49
C GLN A 44 -9.50 -1.89 -7.14
N PRO A 45 -9.70 -0.62 -6.76
CA PRO A 45 -11.04 -0.03 -6.67
C PRO A 45 -11.73 -0.01 -8.03
N GLU A 46 -13.04 0.26 -8.03
CA GLU A 46 -13.83 0.46 -9.24
C GLU A 46 -13.18 1.50 -10.17
N ILE A 47 -12.92 1.11 -11.42
CA ILE A 47 -12.35 2.01 -12.43
C ILE A 47 -13.52 2.75 -13.10
N ARG A 48 -13.69 4.03 -12.74
CA ARG A 48 -14.72 4.90 -13.34
C ARG A 48 -14.23 5.59 -14.61
N ASN A 49 -12.92 5.83 -14.72
CA ASN A 49 -12.28 6.38 -15.89
C ASN A 49 -11.07 5.50 -16.26
N HIS A 50 -11.13 4.82 -17.40
CA HIS A 50 -10.05 3.95 -17.87
C HIS A 50 -8.80 4.72 -18.30
N GLU A 51 -8.91 6.02 -18.55
CA GLU A 51 -7.77 6.88 -18.86
C GLU A 51 -7.16 7.53 -17.61
N ASP A 52 -7.80 7.43 -16.44
CA ASP A 52 -7.30 8.03 -15.20
C ASP A 52 -7.85 7.29 -13.98
N TYR A 53 -7.04 6.39 -13.42
CA TYR A 53 -7.41 5.63 -12.23
C TYR A 53 -6.21 5.35 -11.34
N VAL A 54 -6.48 4.94 -10.09
CA VAL A 54 -5.45 4.58 -9.12
C VAL A 54 -5.55 3.10 -8.80
N THR A 55 -4.40 2.45 -8.71
CA THR A 55 -4.24 1.09 -8.18
C THR A 55 -3.42 1.13 -6.90
N TYR A 56 -3.63 0.16 -6.01
CA TYR A 56 -2.99 0.13 -4.70
C TYR A 56 -2.31 -1.22 -4.45
N LEU A 57 -1.26 -1.20 -3.64
CA LEU A 57 -0.65 -2.39 -3.06
C LEU A 57 -0.76 -2.31 -1.54
N TRP A 58 -1.40 -3.30 -0.96
CA TRP A 58 -1.36 -3.56 0.47
C TRP A 58 -0.16 -4.42 0.79
N VAL A 59 0.70 -3.95 1.68
CA VAL A 59 2.02 -4.54 1.93
C VAL A 59 2.19 -4.83 3.41
N GLU A 60 2.50 -6.08 3.73
CA GLU A 60 3.12 -6.46 5.00
C GLU A 60 4.64 -6.49 4.80
N ALA A 61 5.34 -5.69 5.58
CA ALA A 61 6.79 -5.62 5.60
C ALA A 61 7.31 -5.91 7.02
N GLN A 62 8.61 -6.20 7.14
CA GLN A 62 9.23 -6.44 8.44
C GLN A 62 9.05 -5.25 9.40
N GLU A 63 9.03 -4.03 8.87
CA GLU A 63 8.90 -2.78 9.61
C GLU A 63 7.45 -2.44 9.96
N GLY A 64 6.47 -3.13 9.38
CA GLY A 64 5.04 -2.86 9.58
C GLY A 64 4.24 -2.96 8.29
N PHE A 65 3.06 -2.38 8.29
CA PHE A 65 2.15 -2.45 7.15
C PHE A 65 2.12 -1.13 6.39
N PHE A 66 1.95 -1.22 5.08
CA PHE A 66 2.04 -0.07 4.21
C PHE A 66 1.00 -0.12 3.09
N VAL A 67 0.51 1.06 2.72
CA VAL A 67 -0.30 1.25 1.51
C VAL A 67 0.52 1.99 0.50
N PHE A 68 0.68 1.38 -0.66
CA PHE A 68 1.29 1.98 -1.82
C PHE A 68 0.19 2.29 -2.83
N SER A 69 0.39 3.32 -3.67
CA SER A 69 -0.51 3.64 -4.77
C SER A 69 0.27 3.94 -6.05
N GLN A 70 -0.33 3.67 -7.20
CA GLN A 70 0.16 4.09 -8.50
C GLN A 70 -1.02 4.63 -9.31
N ARG A 71 -0.86 5.83 -9.87
CA ARG A 71 -1.82 6.39 -10.82
C ARG A 71 -1.52 5.84 -12.21
N VAL A 72 -2.56 5.46 -12.93
CA VAL A 72 -2.51 5.13 -14.36
C VAL A 72 -3.23 6.25 -15.10
N LEU A 73 -2.47 6.98 -15.92
CA LEU A 73 -2.96 8.13 -16.68
C LEU A 73 -2.67 7.90 -18.16
N ASN A 74 -3.70 7.92 -19.00
CA ASN A 74 -3.65 7.66 -20.43
C ASN A 74 -2.83 6.41 -20.78
N GLN A 75 -3.15 5.30 -20.10
CA GLN A 75 -2.47 3.99 -20.23
C GLN A 75 -0.99 3.99 -19.83
N ARG A 76 -0.50 5.05 -19.16
CA ARG A 76 0.85 5.11 -18.60
C ARG A 76 0.79 5.00 -17.08
N CYS A 77 1.64 4.14 -16.54
CA CYS A 77 1.82 4.03 -15.11
C CYS A 77 2.76 5.15 -14.63
N GLU A 78 2.28 5.99 -13.72
CA GLU A 78 3.11 6.93 -12.97
C GLU A 78 3.97 6.19 -11.95
N GLU A 79 4.84 6.92 -11.24
CA GLU A 79 5.63 6.33 -10.16
C GLU A 79 4.75 5.78 -9.03
N TRP A 80 5.25 4.74 -8.37
CA TRP A 80 4.63 4.23 -7.15
C TRP A 80 4.88 5.21 -6.01
N MET A 81 3.89 5.38 -5.14
CA MET A 81 3.96 6.23 -3.96
C MET A 81 3.69 5.39 -2.70
N VAL A 82 4.54 5.49 -1.69
CA VAL A 82 4.24 5.06 -0.32
C VAL A 82 3.29 6.10 0.28
N ARG A 83 2.02 5.75 0.44
CA ARG A 83 0.99 6.69 0.92
C ARG A 83 0.96 6.70 2.43
N ARG A 84 0.86 5.52 3.03
CA ARG A 84 0.60 5.35 4.46
C ARG A 84 1.41 4.23 5.04
N ARG A 85 1.77 4.38 6.32
CA ARG A 85 2.13 3.28 7.21
C ARG A 85 0.99 3.03 8.19
N ILE A 86 0.73 1.76 8.46
CA ILE A 86 -0.30 1.31 9.38
C ILE A 86 0.35 0.49 10.48
N THR A 87 0.04 0.86 11.72
CA THR A 87 0.56 0.22 12.93
C THR A 87 -0.62 -0.35 13.70
N PRO A 88 -0.91 -1.66 13.58
CA PRO A 88 -1.97 -2.28 14.36
C PRO A 88 -1.53 -2.55 15.79
N SER A 89 -2.50 -2.58 16.70
CA SER A 89 -2.34 -3.03 18.09
C SER A 89 -1.95 -4.50 18.20
N ASP A 90 -2.45 -5.33 17.27
CA ASP A 90 -2.03 -6.72 17.08
C ASP A 90 -1.71 -6.97 15.60
N LYS A 91 -0.52 -7.53 15.34
CA LYS A 91 -0.07 -7.86 13.99
C LYS A 91 -0.61 -9.21 13.51
N ALA A 92 -0.97 -10.09 14.44
CA ALA A 92 -1.47 -11.42 14.12
C ALA A 92 -2.73 -11.29 13.25
N GLU A 93 -2.71 -11.93 12.08
CA GLU A 93 -3.81 -11.94 11.11
C GLU A 93 -4.22 -10.58 10.52
N PHE A 94 -3.57 -9.47 10.89
CA PHE A 94 -3.96 -8.12 10.45
C PHE A 94 -3.96 -7.99 8.93
N PHE A 95 -2.91 -8.53 8.28
CA PHE A 95 -2.79 -8.50 6.82
C PHE A 95 -4.02 -9.11 6.11
N ALA A 96 -4.50 -10.24 6.63
CA ALA A 96 -5.58 -11.01 6.02
C ALA A 96 -6.97 -10.45 6.37
N SER A 97 -7.15 -9.95 7.58
CA SER A 97 -8.46 -9.52 8.11
C SER A 97 -8.85 -8.08 7.73
N HIS A 98 -7.90 -7.17 7.53
CA HIS A 98 -8.18 -5.74 7.36
C HIS A 98 -8.01 -5.22 5.92
N LYS A 99 -7.70 -6.11 4.96
CA LYS A 99 -7.59 -5.74 3.54
C LYS A 99 -8.86 -5.07 3.04
N ASP A 100 -10.03 -5.64 3.34
CA ASP A 100 -11.32 -5.15 2.83
C ASP A 100 -11.74 -3.80 3.43
N GLU A 101 -11.42 -3.57 4.71
CA GLU A 101 -11.67 -2.27 5.36
C GLU A 101 -10.80 -1.17 4.73
N LEU A 102 -9.53 -1.48 4.47
CA LEU A 102 -8.61 -0.62 3.75
C LEU A 102 -9.05 -0.32 2.31
N ILE A 103 -9.57 -1.32 1.60
CA ILE A 103 -10.17 -1.11 0.27
C ILE A 103 -11.30 -0.06 0.36
N ARG A 104 -12.18 -0.18 1.36
CA ARG A 104 -13.31 0.76 1.52
C ARG A 104 -12.85 2.18 1.83
N SER A 105 -11.90 2.36 2.74
CA SER A 105 -11.40 3.70 3.09
C SER A 105 -10.74 4.39 1.90
N LEU A 106 -9.87 3.67 1.17
CA LEU A 106 -9.18 4.20 -0.01
C LEU A 106 -10.15 4.55 -1.15
N THR A 107 -11.24 3.80 -1.31
CA THR A 107 -12.25 4.07 -2.36
C THR A 107 -13.05 5.35 -2.06
N SER A 108 -13.29 5.66 -0.78
CA SER A 108 -14.02 6.87 -0.37
C SER A 108 -13.25 8.17 -0.66
N GLU A 109 -11.93 8.11 -0.67
CA GLU A 109 -11.04 9.24 -0.97
C GLU A 109 -11.03 9.61 -2.47
N VAL A 110 -11.28 8.66 -3.35
CA VAL A 110 -11.34 8.88 -4.81
C VAL A 110 -12.67 9.53 -5.23
N THR A 111 -13.70 9.46 -4.37
CA THR A 111 -15.03 10.06 -4.61
C THR A 111 -15.21 11.47 -4.04
N SER A 112 -14.17 12.04 -3.42
CA SER A 112 -14.21 13.35 -2.76
C SER A 112 -13.57 14.46 -3.59
#